data_AF-A0A7V4XGS8-F1
#
_entry.id   AF-A0A7V4XGS8-F1
#
_cell.length_a   1.000
_cell.length_b   1.000
_cell.length_c   1.000
_cell.angle_alpha   90.00
_cell.angle_beta   90.00
_cell.angle_gamma   90.00
#
_symmetry.space_group_name_H-M   'P 1'
#
loop_
_entity.id
_entity.type
_entity.pdbx_description
1 polymer ?
#
loop_
_entity_poly.entity_id
_entity_poly.type
_entity_poly.pdbx_seq_one_letter_code
_entity_poly.pdbx_strand_id
1 'polypeptide(L)'
;MQRIILLVLALTMLFAVPTMAGRVASTPRLHVIPVFQACPATSSCTAFGGYNTTITTPVISAAPGVLSIVPGTDWANFVAAAQVPGQSWTIKNVTLVKQTPSHVQCKFAADGVTPIFPEHTVTQQGTPNIRTWWPLMYEIPSTTFTLTILYGTPNLFDDDGPLGPNPPAWVHVEQWVWHVESNLTALSNLLELFHELPFGLDEVPLVSDEPLYTMLQFKLASAQTAFTNCDLVTASSILADFELEVMDACIGASPSFPNPTGPGTGIANSLENPACCKLLIDVEYILQTTGIGQPAK
;
A
#
# COMPACT_ATOMS: atom_id res chain seq x y z
N MET A 1 14.19 54.55 -31.10
CA MET A 1 14.07 53.10 -31.39
C MET A 1 14.30 52.21 -30.17
N GLN A 2 15.38 52.38 -29.40
CA GLN A 2 15.71 51.53 -28.25
C GLN A 2 14.60 51.39 -27.18
N ARG A 3 13.88 52.48 -26.88
CA ARG A 3 12.75 52.47 -25.93
C ARG A 3 11.54 51.65 -26.40
N ILE A 4 11.31 51.58 -27.71
CA ILE A 4 10.18 50.82 -28.29
C ILE A 4 10.50 49.33 -28.27
N ILE A 5 11.75 48.95 -28.55
CA ILE A 5 12.20 47.55 -28.53
C ILE A 5 12.11 46.95 -27.12
N LEU A 6 12.54 47.70 -26.10
CA LEU A 6 12.42 47.27 -24.69
C LEU A 6 10.98 47.06 -24.25
N LEU A 7 10.06 47.92 -24.71
CA LEU A 7 8.65 47.86 -24.35
C LEU A 7 7.97 46.64 -25.00
N VAL A 8 8.32 46.32 -26.26
CA VAL A 8 7.84 45.12 -26.96
C VAL A 8 8.37 43.83 -26.33
N LEU A 9 9.65 43.81 -25.90
CA LEU A 9 10.26 42.68 -25.18
C LEU A 9 9.61 42.46 -23.81
N ALA A 10 9.35 43.53 -23.07
CA ALA A 10 8.65 43.44 -21.78
C ALA A 10 7.22 42.95 -21.97
N LEU A 11 6.49 43.44 -22.98
CA LEU A 11 5.13 42.98 -23.28
C LEU A 11 5.11 41.49 -23.68
N THR A 12 6.05 41.07 -24.54
CA THR A 12 6.15 39.67 -24.95
C THR A 12 6.48 38.75 -23.79
N MET A 13 7.38 39.14 -22.88
CA MET A 13 7.61 38.40 -21.62
C MET A 13 6.35 38.34 -20.74
N LEU A 14 5.65 39.46 -20.56
CA LEU A 14 4.42 39.55 -19.76
C LEU A 14 3.28 38.68 -20.30
N PHE A 15 3.18 38.51 -21.62
CA PHE A 15 2.15 37.67 -22.24
C PHE A 15 2.60 36.22 -22.49
N ALA A 16 3.90 35.97 -22.71
CA ALA A 16 4.45 34.64 -22.95
C ALA A 16 4.60 33.81 -21.66
N VAL A 17 4.94 34.45 -20.53
CA VAL A 17 5.15 33.73 -19.27
C VAL A 17 3.84 33.08 -18.75
N PRO A 18 2.68 33.77 -18.73
CA PRO A 18 1.43 33.15 -18.31
C PRO A 18 0.92 32.08 -19.29
N THR A 19 1.15 32.26 -20.60
CA THR A 19 0.74 31.26 -21.61
C THR A 19 1.62 30.01 -21.59
N MET A 20 2.89 30.12 -21.18
CA MET A 20 3.73 28.95 -20.89
C MET A 20 3.39 28.31 -19.54
N ALA A 21 3.02 29.07 -18.51
CA ALA A 21 2.59 28.52 -17.23
C ALA A 21 1.24 27.78 -17.32
N GLY A 22 0.28 28.32 -18.08
CA GLY A 22 -1.01 27.67 -18.34
C GLY A 22 -0.92 26.40 -19.21
N ARG A 23 0.16 26.26 -20.00
CA ARG A 23 0.44 25.02 -20.77
C ARG A 23 0.93 23.86 -19.91
N VAL A 24 1.21 24.08 -18.62
CA VAL A 24 1.84 23.09 -17.73
C VAL A 24 0.97 22.75 -16.51
N ALA A 25 -0.12 23.48 -16.28
CA ALA A 25 -1.02 23.23 -15.16
C ALA A 25 -2.18 22.31 -15.55
N SER A 26 -1.90 21.04 -15.86
CA SER A 26 -2.93 19.98 -15.81
C SER A 26 -3.01 19.49 -14.36
N THR A 27 -4.19 19.54 -13.74
CA THR A 27 -4.38 18.82 -12.47
C THR A 27 -4.27 17.32 -12.72
N PRO A 28 -3.45 16.58 -11.95
CA PRO A 28 -3.28 15.16 -12.21
C PRO A 28 -4.59 14.42 -11.95
N ARG A 29 -4.94 13.51 -12.84
CA ARG A 29 -6.05 12.59 -12.58
C ARG A 29 -5.61 11.60 -11.51
N LEU A 30 -6.28 11.61 -10.36
CA LEU A 30 -5.91 10.81 -9.19
C LEU A 30 -6.78 9.56 -9.05
N HIS A 31 -6.13 8.40 -8.98
CA HIS A 31 -6.76 7.12 -8.67
C HIS A 31 -6.26 6.62 -7.32
N VAL A 32 -7.14 6.46 -6.33
CA VAL A 32 -6.79 5.95 -5.00
C VAL A 32 -7.37 4.55 -4.83
N ILE A 33 -6.51 3.57 -4.58
CA ILE A 33 -6.90 2.16 -4.49
C ILE A 33 -6.32 1.55 -3.21
N PRO A 34 -7.14 0.94 -2.34
CA PRO A 34 -6.63 0.22 -1.19
C PRO A 34 -6.01 -1.12 -1.61
N VAL A 35 -4.91 -1.50 -0.98
CA VAL A 35 -4.26 -2.81 -1.16
C VAL A 35 -4.00 -3.44 0.20
N PHE A 36 -4.16 -4.76 0.31
CA PHE A 36 -4.08 -5.48 1.57
C PHE A 36 -2.83 -6.36 1.63
N GLN A 37 -2.30 -6.57 2.84
CA GLN A 37 -1.04 -7.29 3.08
C GLN A 37 -1.19 -8.81 2.98
N ALA A 38 -2.40 -9.31 3.21
CA ALA A 38 -2.81 -10.68 3.01
C ALA A 38 -4.25 -10.68 2.48
N CYS A 39 -4.57 -11.62 1.59
CA CYS A 39 -5.92 -11.83 1.12
C CYS A 39 -6.23 -13.32 1.02
N PRO A 40 -7.53 -13.69 0.97
CA PRO A 40 -7.91 -15.06 0.63
C PRO A 40 -7.30 -15.40 -0.73
N ALA A 41 -6.84 -16.64 -0.89
CA ALA A 41 -6.14 -17.00 -2.11
C ALA A 41 -6.98 -16.73 -3.36
N THR A 42 -8.29 -16.97 -3.30
CA THR A 42 -9.23 -16.79 -4.43
C THR A 42 -9.53 -15.33 -4.80
N SER A 43 -8.86 -14.35 -4.18
CA SER A 43 -9.14 -12.92 -4.38
C SER A 43 -8.35 -12.29 -5.54
N SER A 44 -8.89 -11.19 -6.07
CA SER A 44 -8.23 -10.30 -7.04
C SER A 44 -7.06 -9.48 -6.45
N CYS A 45 -6.75 -9.64 -5.16
CA CYS A 45 -5.65 -8.92 -4.50
C CYS A 45 -4.24 -9.29 -5.02
N THR A 46 -4.13 -10.31 -5.86
CA THR A 46 -2.84 -10.82 -6.37
C THR A 46 -2.29 -10.01 -7.54
N ALA A 47 -3.15 -9.30 -8.28
CA ALA A 47 -2.69 -8.39 -9.33
C ALA A 47 -3.71 -7.32 -9.73
N PHE A 48 -3.21 -6.12 -10.04
CA PHE A 48 -4.00 -4.97 -10.46
C PHE A 48 -3.81 -4.74 -11.96
N GLY A 49 -4.84 -5.06 -12.75
CA GLY A 49 -4.83 -4.97 -14.21
C GLY A 49 -5.19 -3.59 -14.78
N GLY A 50 -5.35 -2.56 -13.94
CA GLY A 50 -5.93 -1.28 -14.36
C GLY A 50 -7.35 -1.49 -14.89
N TYR A 51 -7.59 -1.11 -16.14
CA TYR A 51 -8.88 -1.30 -16.82
C TYR A 51 -9.19 -2.76 -17.23
N ASN A 52 -8.32 -3.73 -16.96
CA ASN A 52 -8.54 -5.15 -17.26
C ASN A 52 -8.88 -5.96 -15.98
N THR A 53 -10.01 -6.67 -15.99
CA THR A 53 -10.63 -7.30 -14.80
C THR A 53 -10.59 -8.83 -14.76
N THR A 54 -9.70 -9.50 -15.52
CA THR A 54 -9.78 -10.97 -15.71
C THR A 54 -8.56 -11.72 -15.16
N ILE A 55 -8.65 -12.24 -13.92
CA ILE A 55 -7.72 -13.24 -13.36
C ILE A 55 -8.54 -14.27 -12.56
N THR A 56 -8.37 -15.57 -12.85
CA THR A 56 -9.19 -16.64 -12.28
C THR A 56 -8.34 -17.82 -11.77
N THR A 57 -8.42 -18.05 -10.46
CA THR A 57 -8.19 -19.28 -9.65
C THR A 57 -6.78 -19.63 -9.12
N PRO A 58 -6.61 -19.72 -7.78
CA PRO A 58 -5.48 -20.38 -7.11
C PRO A 58 -5.86 -21.36 -5.95
N VAL A 59 -4.82 -21.98 -5.34
CA VAL A 59 -4.81 -23.29 -4.64
C VAL A 59 -4.47 -23.21 -3.11
N ILE A 60 -4.44 -22.03 -2.48
CA ILE A 60 -4.10 -21.83 -1.04
C ILE A 60 -5.28 -21.23 -0.23
N SER A 61 -5.19 -21.10 1.10
CA SER A 61 -6.21 -20.49 1.99
C SER A 61 -6.03 -18.97 2.08
N ALA A 62 -4.83 -18.53 2.45
CA ALA A 62 -4.37 -17.15 2.44
C ALA A 62 -3.10 -17.02 1.58
N ALA A 63 -2.87 -15.84 1.00
CA ALA A 63 -1.66 -15.53 0.25
C ALA A 63 -1.07 -14.19 0.70
N PRO A 64 0.27 -14.03 0.67
CA PRO A 64 0.86 -12.70 0.76
C PRO A 64 0.21 -11.80 -0.29
N GLY A 65 -0.25 -10.64 0.13
CA GLY A 65 -0.67 -9.59 -0.79
C GLY A 65 0.49 -9.23 -1.70
N VAL A 66 0.23 -9.02 -2.98
CA VAL A 66 1.22 -8.55 -3.93
C VAL A 66 0.63 -7.36 -4.67
N LEU A 67 1.26 -6.19 -4.51
CA LEU A 67 1.00 -5.12 -5.45
C LEU A 67 1.68 -5.51 -6.76
N SER A 68 0.90 -5.88 -7.77
CA SER A 68 1.39 -6.15 -9.13
C SER A 68 0.80 -5.13 -10.09
N ILE A 69 1.68 -4.32 -10.69
CA ILE A 69 1.40 -3.30 -11.69
C ILE A 69 1.56 -3.96 -13.07
N VAL A 70 0.46 -4.09 -13.81
CA VAL A 70 0.50 -4.62 -15.17
C VAL A 70 0.51 -3.47 -16.17
N PRO A 71 1.67 -3.02 -16.69
CA PRO A 71 1.74 -1.84 -17.55
C PRO A 71 0.99 -2.03 -18.88
N GLY A 72 0.95 -3.24 -19.42
CA GLY A 72 0.58 -3.47 -20.81
C GLY A 72 1.66 -2.97 -21.77
N THR A 73 1.35 -2.89 -23.07
CA THR A 73 2.28 -2.36 -24.06
C THR A 73 2.51 -0.87 -23.81
N ASP A 74 3.76 -0.47 -23.60
CA ASP A 74 4.17 0.92 -23.34
C ASP A 74 3.38 1.59 -22.20
N TRP A 75 2.95 0.88 -21.15
CA TRP A 75 2.10 1.41 -20.07
C TRP A 75 0.66 1.80 -20.47
N ALA A 76 0.16 1.28 -21.58
CA ALA A 76 -1.20 1.55 -22.05
C ALA A 76 -2.29 1.39 -20.98
N ASN A 77 -2.14 0.45 -20.03
CA ASN A 77 -3.15 0.20 -18.98
C ASN A 77 -3.34 1.37 -18.00
N PHE A 78 -2.41 2.33 -17.97
CA PHE A 78 -2.40 3.48 -17.07
C PHE A 78 -2.37 4.81 -17.81
N VAL A 79 -2.80 4.81 -19.08
CA VAL A 79 -2.89 5.99 -19.94
C VAL A 79 -4.31 6.06 -20.49
N ALA A 80 -5.09 7.07 -20.10
CA ALA A 80 -6.46 7.28 -20.53
C ALA A 80 -6.57 7.42 -22.06
N ALA A 81 -5.62 8.12 -22.68
CA ALA A 81 -5.55 8.23 -24.15
C ALA A 81 -5.40 6.87 -24.85
N ALA A 82 -4.79 5.88 -24.20
CA ALA A 82 -4.66 4.52 -24.76
C ALA A 82 -5.99 3.75 -24.76
N GLN A 83 -6.96 4.19 -23.93
CA GLN A 83 -8.29 3.60 -23.84
C GLN A 83 -9.26 4.14 -24.90
N VAL A 84 -8.84 5.14 -25.69
CA VAL A 84 -9.67 5.75 -26.74
C VAL A 84 -9.24 5.25 -28.12
N PRO A 85 -10.12 4.55 -28.87
CA PRO A 85 -9.78 4.02 -30.19
C PRO A 85 -9.29 5.11 -31.15
N GLY A 86 -8.12 4.89 -31.76
CA GLY A 86 -7.53 5.81 -32.73
C GLY A 86 -6.79 7.01 -32.10
N GLN A 87 -6.81 7.17 -30.78
CA GLN A 87 -6.06 8.21 -30.10
C GLN A 87 -4.58 7.79 -29.96
N SER A 88 -3.68 8.57 -30.56
CA SER A 88 -2.24 8.37 -30.40
C SER A 88 -1.72 9.04 -29.13
N TRP A 89 -0.71 8.45 -28.53
CA TRP A 89 -0.07 8.94 -27.30
C TRP A 89 1.41 8.56 -27.27
N THR A 90 2.18 9.23 -26.41
CA THR A 90 3.60 8.92 -26.20
C THR A 90 3.99 9.24 -24.78
N ILE A 91 4.60 8.28 -24.09
CA ILE A 91 5.13 8.49 -22.74
C ILE A 91 6.35 9.39 -22.77
N LYS A 92 6.37 10.33 -21.84
CA LYS A 92 7.49 11.23 -21.59
C LYS A 92 8.27 10.79 -20.35
N ASN A 93 7.56 10.41 -19.30
CA ASN A 93 8.19 9.98 -18.06
C ASN A 93 7.26 9.05 -17.28
N VAL A 94 7.85 8.08 -16.59
CA VAL A 94 7.16 7.26 -15.59
C VAL A 94 7.98 7.32 -14.33
N THR A 95 7.34 7.67 -13.22
CA THR A 95 7.97 7.73 -11.90
C THR A 95 7.12 6.93 -10.92
N LEU A 96 7.76 6.14 -10.08
CA LEU A 96 7.10 5.48 -8.98
C LEU A 96 7.79 5.87 -7.67
N VAL A 97 7.01 6.32 -6.71
CA VAL A 97 7.46 6.63 -5.36
C VAL A 97 6.77 5.70 -4.39
N LYS A 98 7.54 4.85 -3.71
CA LYS A 98 7.09 4.14 -2.51
C LYS A 98 7.46 4.97 -1.29
N GLN A 99 6.51 5.28 -0.43
CA GLN A 99 6.75 5.97 0.84
C GLN A 99 6.20 5.14 1.99
N THR A 100 7.09 4.74 2.89
CA THR A 100 6.76 4.01 4.12
C THR A 100 6.90 4.98 5.30
N PRO A 101 5.83 5.23 6.07
CA PRO A 101 5.84 6.20 7.15
C PRO A 101 6.65 5.71 8.36
N SER A 102 7.00 6.64 9.26
CA SER A 102 7.61 6.28 10.54
C SER A 102 6.57 5.72 11.50
N HIS A 103 6.85 4.60 12.15
CA HIS A 103 6.06 4.10 13.28
C HIS A 103 6.89 4.09 14.56
N VAL A 104 6.27 4.53 15.66
CA VAL A 104 6.92 4.64 16.97
C VAL A 104 6.77 3.34 17.76
N GLN A 105 5.68 2.61 17.53
CA GLN A 105 5.52 1.26 18.06
C GLN A 105 6.52 0.32 17.37
N CYS A 106 7.18 -0.54 18.14
CA CYS A 106 8.21 -1.44 17.63
C CYS A 106 9.39 -0.72 16.93
N LYS A 107 9.72 0.49 17.41
CA LYS A 107 10.77 1.33 16.83
C LYS A 107 12.15 0.68 16.83
N PHE A 108 12.43 -0.31 17.67
CA PHE A 108 13.75 -0.94 17.75
C PHE A 108 13.65 -2.45 17.83
N ALA A 109 14.61 -3.13 17.20
CA ALA A 109 14.86 -4.55 17.36
C ALA A 109 15.36 -4.85 18.78
N ALA A 110 15.62 -6.12 19.06
CA ALA A 110 16.14 -6.58 20.37
C ALA A 110 17.47 -5.88 20.77
N ASP A 111 18.19 -5.29 19.81
CA ASP A 111 19.40 -4.50 20.06
C ASP A 111 19.13 -3.09 20.62
N GLY A 112 17.88 -2.63 20.65
CA GLY A 112 17.48 -1.31 21.14
C GLY A 112 17.90 -0.14 20.25
N VAL A 113 18.44 -0.40 19.05
CA VAL A 113 19.04 0.62 18.18
C VAL A 113 18.53 0.53 16.73
N THR A 114 18.34 -0.67 16.19
CA THR A 114 17.98 -0.85 14.79
C THR A 114 16.47 -0.79 14.61
N PRO A 115 15.93 0.10 13.76
CA PRO A 115 14.50 0.14 13.52
C PRO A 115 14.00 -1.07 12.76
N ILE A 116 12.97 -1.73 13.31
CA ILE A 116 12.30 -2.87 12.67
C ILE A 116 11.58 -2.41 11.40
N PHE A 117 10.89 -1.26 11.47
CA PHE A 117 10.24 -0.62 10.33
C PHE A 117 10.80 0.81 10.15
N PRO A 118 11.92 0.98 9.43
CA PRO A 118 12.45 2.31 9.16
C PRO A 118 11.52 3.07 8.20
N GLU A 119 11.32 4.34 8.50
CA GLU A 119 10.80 5.28 7.50
C GLU A 119 11.75 5.29 6.31
N HIS A 120 11.20 5.09 5.11
CA HIS A 120 12.00 5.13 3.90
C HIS A 120 11.15 5.53 2.69
N THR A 121 11.81 6.19 1.75
CA THR A 121 11.24 6.54 0.45
C THR A 121 12.09 5.91 -0.64
N VAL A 122 11.45 5.16 -1.54
CA VAL A 122 12.09 4.59 -2.74
C VAL A 122 11.51 5.28 -3.96
N THR A 123 12.37 5.90 -4.76
CA THR A 123 11.97 6.51 -6.03
C THR A 123 12.58 5.75 -7.19
N GLN A 124 11.75 5.38 -8.16
CA GLN A 124 12.17 4.75 -9.41
C GLN A 124 11.67 5.61 -10.57
N GLN A 125 12.47 5.71 -11.62
CA GLN A 125 12.14 6.53 -12.78
C GLN A 125 12.57 5.86 -14.09
N GLY A 126 11.74 6.02 -15.12
CA GLY A 126 11.99 5.54 -16.48
C GLY A 126 11.32 4.20 -16.74
N THR A 127 10.79 4.04 -17.96
CA THR A 127 9.91 2.91 -18.33
C THR A 127 10.49 1.50 -18.09
N PRO A 128 11.77 1.18 -18.36
CA PRO A 128 12.31 -0.16 -18.09
C PRO A 128 12.78 -0.36 -16.64
N ASN A 129 12.87 0.72 -15.85
CA ASN A 129 13.50 0.71 -14.53
C ASN A 129 12.48 0.71 -13.37
N ILE A 130 11.19 0.71 -13.68
CA ILE A 130 10.14 0.55 -12.68
C ILE A 130 9.96 -0.94 -12.39
N ARG A 131 10.28 -1.35 -11.15
CA ARG A 131 9.82 -2.62 -10.58
C ARG A 131 8.30 -2.64 -10.69
N THR A 132 7.70 -3.77 -11.03
CA THR A 132 6.24 -3.85 -11.24
C THR A 132 5.54 -4.69 -10.19
N TRP A 133 6.26 -5.26 -9.22
CA TRP A 133 5.67 -6.12 -8.20
C TRP A 133 6.31 -5.93 -6.84
N TRP A 134 5.51 -5.87 -5.77
CA TRP A 134 5.98 -5.79 -4.38
C TRP A 134 5.22 -6.78 -3.49
N PRO A 135 5.93 -7.59 -2.70
CA PRO A 135 5.28 -8.30 -1.60
C PRO A 135 4.81 -7.29 -0.55
N LEU A 136 3.57 -7.44 -0.08
CA LEU A 136 2.94 -6.51 0.86
C LEU A 136 2.90 -7.04 2.31
N MET A 137 3.26 -8.30 2.53
CA MET A 137 3.16 -8.96 3.84
C MET A 137 3.77 -8.16 5.00
N TYR A 138 4.95 -7.56 4.79
CA TYR A 138 5.63 -6.74 5.79
C TYR A 138 5.49 -5.23 5.52
N GLU A 139 4.75 -4.83 4.49
CA GLU A 139 4.48 -3.41 4.28
C GLU A 139 3.48 -2.95 5.34
N ILE A 140 3.88 -1.97 6.13
CA ILE A 140 3.04 -1.41 7.18
C ILE A 140 1.85 -0.65 6.56
N PRO A 141 0.69 -0.61 7.24
CA PRO A 141 -0.42 0.23 6.84
C PRO A 141 0.03 1.68 6.69
N SER A 142 -0.62 2.44 5.81
CA SER A 142 -0.19 3.79 5.43
C SER A 142 1.05 3.88 4.53
N THR A 143 1.67 2.76 4.17
CA THR A 143 2.63 2.75 3.06
C THR A 143 1.91 3.10 1.76
N THR A 144 2.47 4.02 0.98
CA THR A 144 1.91 4.42 -0.30
C THR A 144 2.83 4.07 -1.45
N PHE A 145 2.23 3.69 -2.58
CA PHE A 145 2.90 3.54 -3.86
C PHE A 145 2.24 4.52 -4.83
N THR A 146 2.97 5.54 -5.23
CA THR A 146 2.49 6.60 -6.13
C THR A 146 3.17 6.45 -7.49
N LEU A 147 2.43 5.97 -8.49
CA LEU A 147 2.85 5.94 -9.88
C LEU A 147 2.37 7.21 -10.58
N THR A 148 3.30 7.98 -11.11
CA THR A 148 3.04 9.16 -11.92
C THR A 148 3.48 8.90 -13.36
N ILE A 149 2.54 8.97 -14.30
CA ILE A 149 2.79 8.85 -15.73
C ILE A 149 2.56 10.19 -16.38
N LEU A 150 3.60 10.72 -16.98
CA LEU A 150 3.56 11.89 -17.85
C LEU A 150 3.56 11.40 -19.30
N TYR A 151 2.50 11.72 -20.04
CA TYR A 151 2.39 11.40 -21.45
C TYR A 151 1.90 12.60 -22.26
N GLY A 152 2.05 12.52 -23.59
CA GLY A 152 1.53 13.54 -24.48
C GLY A 152 0.74 12.95 -25.63
N THR A 153 -0.14 13.78 -26.19
CA THR A 153 -1.00 13.48 -27.34
C THR A 153 -0.69 14.45 -28.49
N PRO A 154 -0.78 14.01 -29.76
CA PRO A 154 -0.51 14.90 -30.90
C PRO A 154 -1.63 15.92 -31.12
N ASN A 155 -2.86 15.57 -30.73
CA ASN A 155 -4.03 16.44 -30.75
C ASN A 155 -4.44 16.80 -29.33
N LEU A 156 -5.19 17.89 -29.18
CA LEU A 156 -5.86 18.23 -27.92
C LEU A 156 -6.74 17.04 -27.51
N PHE A 157 -6.46 16.50 -26.32
CA PHE A 157 -7.18 15.38 -25.74
C PHE A 157 -7.77 15.82 -24.41
N ASP A 158 -8.98 15.35 -24.14
CA ASP A 158 -9.70 15.60 -22.90
C ASP A 158 -9.73 14.29 -22.12
N ASP A 159 -8.83 14.15 -21.15
CA ASP A 159 -8.61 12.93 -20.37
C ASP A 159 -9.63 12.75 -19.23
N ASP A 160 -10.25 13.84 -18.78
CA ASP A 160 -11.30 13.85 -17.74
C ASP A 160 -12.72 13.86 -18.32
N GLY A 161 -12.85 14.14 -19.62
CA GLY A 161 -14.13 14.28 -20.30
C GLY A 161 -14.78 15.66 -20.08
N PRO A 162 -15.93 15.92 -20.72
CA PRO A 162 -16.49 17.27 -20.86
C PRO A 162 -16.96 17.93 -19.55
N LEU A 163 -17.02 17.17 -18.45
CA LEU A 163 -17.38 17.66 -17.11
C LEU A 163 -16.17 17.72 -16.16
N GLY A 164 -14.98 17.39 -16.66
CA GLY A 164 -13.73 17.38 -15.93
C GLY A 164 -13.22 18.79 -15.60
N PRO A 165 -12.38 18.92 -14.56
CA PRO A 165 -11.78 20.20 -14.19
C PRO A 165 -10.68 20.65 -15.17
N ASN A 166 -10.08 19.71 -15.92
CA ASN A 166 -9.01 19.99 -16.85
C ASN A 166 -9.55 20.37 -18.25
N PRO A 167 -9.05 21.45 -18.87
CA PRO A 167 -9.31 21.70 -20.28
C PRO A 167 -8.53 20.70 -21.15
N PRO A 168 -8.96 20.47 -22.41
CA PRO A 168 -8.20 19.63 -23.34
C PRO A 168 -6.75 20.10 -23.47
N ALA A 169 -5.81 19.16 -23.41
CA ALA A 169 -4.37 19.44 -23.40
C ALA A 169 -3.58 18.49 -24.33
N TRP A 170 -2.31 18.83 -24.57
CA TRP A 170 -1.35 17.98 -25.30
C TRP A 170 -0.45 17.16 -24.38
N VAL A 171 -0.43 17.51 -23.09
CA VAL A 171 0.41 16.89 -22.06
C VAL A 171 -0.48 16.60 -20.88
N HIS A 172 -0.37 15.38 -20.38
CA HIS A 172 -1.27 14.81 -19.39
C HIS A 172 -0.47 14.14 -18.29
N VAL A 173 -0.98 14.22 -17.06
CA VAL A 173 -0.40 13.57 -15.89
C VAL A 173 -1.44 12.71 -15.23
N GLU A 174 -1.17 11.40 -15.17
CA GLU A 174 -1.99 10.46 -14.42
C GLU A 174 -1.24 9.99 -13.19
N GLN A 175 -1.93 10.00 -12.05
CA GLN A 175 -1.38 9.59 -10.77
C GLN A 175 -2.22 8.45 -10.19
N TRP A 176 -1.57 7.32 -9.97
CA TRP A 176 -2.14 6.13 -9.36
C TRP A 176 -1.50 5.95 -7.99
N VAL A 177 -2.31 6.02 -6.94
CA VAL A 177 -1.88 5.89 -5.54
C VAL A 177 -2.49 4.64 -4.96
N TRP A 178 -1.65 3.65 -4.69
CA TRP A 178 -2.02 2.50 -3.88
C TRP A 178 -1.65 2.74 -2.44
N HIS A 179 -2.60 2.52 -1.53
CA HIS A 179 -2.40 2.68 -0.10
C HIS A 179 -2.52 1.32 0.58
N VAL A 180 -1.49 0.93 1.32
CA VAL A 180 -1.53 -0.28 2.13
C VAL A 180 -2.50 -0.04 3.28
N GLU A 181 -3.52 -0.87 3.36
CA GLU A 181 -4.58 -0.77 4.35
C GLU A 181 -4.67 -2.07 5.15
N SER A 182 -5.10 -1.95 6.40
CA SER A 182 -5.38 -3.08 7.28
C SER A 182 -6.77 -2.91 7.90
N ASN A 183 -7.49 -4.02 7.98
CA ASN A 183 -8.79 -4.15 8.64
C ASN A 183 -8.82 -5.50 9.37
N LEU A 184 -9.83 -5.75 10.19
CA LEU A 184 -9.91 -6.97 11.01
C LEU A 184 -9.84 -8.26 10.18
N THR A 185 -10.44 -8.27 8.99
CA THR A 185 -10.36 -9.41 8.05
C THR A 185 -8.94 -9.59 7.50
N ALA A 186 -8.29 -8.50 7.05
CA ALA A 186 -6.93 -8.53 6.54
C ALA A 186 -5.93 -8.96 7.63
N LEU A 187 -6.12 -8.49 8.86
CA LEU A 187 -5.32 -8.89 10.02
C LEU A 187 -5.50 -10.38 10.36
N SER A 188 -6.72 -10.91 10.29
CA SER A 188 -6.99 -12.35 10.46
C SER A 188 -6.32 -13.20 9.39
N ASN A 189 -6.39 -12.77 8.12
CA ASN A 189 -5.67 -13.43 7.02
C ASN A 189 -4.15 -13.34 7.18
N LEU A 190 -3.64 -12.22 7.70
CA LEU A 190 -2.22 -12.03 7.96
C LEU A 190 -1.73 -12.96 9.08
N LEU A 191 -2.54 -13.12 10.13
CA LEU A 191 -2.26 -14.06 11.22
C LEU A 191 -2.24 -15.52 10.72
N GLU A 192 -3.19 -15.90 9.86
CA GLU A 192 -3.19 -17.20 9.18
C GLU A 192 -1.93 -17.38 8.33
N LEU A 193 -1.57 -16.36 7.54
CA LEU A 193 -0.35 -16.39 6.73
C LEU A 193 0.92 -16.56 7.59
N PHE A 194 1.02 -15.90 8.75
CA PHE A 194 2.15 -16.07 9.66
C PHE A 194 2.18 -17.43 10.35
N HIS A 195 1.04 -18.09 10.50
CA HIS A 195 0.96 -19.47 10.97
C HIS A 195 1.40 -20.49 9.90
N GLU A 196 1.35 -20.12 8.62
CA GLU A 196 1.77 -20.99 7.51
C GLU A 196 3.22 -20.76 7.03
N LEU A 197 3.77 -19.57 7.22
CA LEU A 197 5.09 -19.20 6.69
C LEU A 197 6.25 -19.56 7.63
N PRO A 198 7.38 -20.06 7.09
CA PRO A 198 8.53 -20.40 7.91
C PRO A 198 9.28 -19.17 8.42
N PHE A 199 9.79 -19.27 9.64
CA PHE A 199 10.77 -18.39 10.25
C PHE A 199 12.13 -18.67 9.62
N GLY A 200 12.49 -17.85 8.62
CA GLY A 200 13.77 -17.96 7.95
C GLY A 200 13.97 -19.33 7.31
N LEU A 201 15.00 -20.06 7.74
CA LEU A 201 15.29 -21.41 7.26
C LEU A 201 14.87 -22.51 8.26
N ASP A 202 14.28 -22.14 9.39
CA ASP A 202 14.12 -23.07 10.53
C ASP A 202 12.90 -23.99 10.39
N GLU A 203 12.18 -23.95 9.26
CA GLU A 203 10.97 -24.76 8.98
C GLU A 203 9.87 -24.66 10.08
N VAL A 204 9.98 -23.67 10.98
CA VAL A 204 9.01 -23.37 12.04
C VAL A 204 8.15 -22.19 11.60
N PRO A 205 6.82 -22.20 11.79
CA PRO A 205 5.99 -21.03 11.50
C PRO A 205 6.40 -19.75 12.22
N LEU A 206 6.08 -18.59 11.63
CA LEU A 206 6.26 -17.28 12.28
C LEU A 206 5.38 -17.12 13.52
N VAL A 207 4.20 -17.74 13.53
CA VAL A 207 3.37 -17.95 14.73
C VAL A 207 3.40 -19.44 15.03
N SER A 208 4.26 -19.83 15.98
CA SER A 208 4.58 -21.24 16.26
C SER A 208 3.76 -21.85 17.41
N ASP A 209 3.07 -21.02 18.18
CA ASP A 209 2.25 -21.43 19.31
C ASP A 209 0.80 -21.65 18.86
N GLU A 210 0.36 -22.92 18.84
CA GLU A 210 -0.97 -23.33 18.34
C GLU A 210 -2.15 -22.85 19.22
N PRO A 211 -2.09 -23.00 20.56
CA PRO A 211 -3.07 -22.39 21.45
C PRO A 211 -3.19 -20.87 21.27
N LEU A 212 -2.06 -20.17 21.18
CA LEU A 212 -2.03 -18.73 20.96
C LEU A 212 -2.68 -18.35 19.64
N TYR A 213 -2.29 -19.02 18.54
CA TYR A 213 -2.89 -18.79 17.22
C TYR A 213 -4.42 -18.89 17.25
N THR A 214 -4.93 -19.99 17.81
CA THR A 214 -6.38 -20.24 17.92
C THR A 214 -7.07 -19.15 18.74
N MET A 215 -6.47 -18.74 19.86
CA MET A 215 -6.98 -17.67 20.71
C MET A 215 -7.00 -16.33 19.98
N LEU A 216 -5.92 -15.96 19.30
CA LEU A 216 -5.80 -14.70 18.57
C LEU A 216 -6.83 -14.63 17.42
N GLN A 217 -7.00 -15.71 16.64
CA GLN A 217 -8.05 -15.77 15.62
C GLN A 217 -9.45 -15.61 16.21
N PHE A 218 -9.72 -16.26 17.35
CA PHE A 218 -10.99 -16.12 18.05
C PHE A 218 -11.24 -14.67 18.52
N LYS A 219 -10.22 -13.99 19.05
CA LYS A 219 -10.30 -12.57 19.44
C LYS A 219 -10.61 -11.69 18.23
N LEU A 220 -9.95 -11.89 17.09
CA LEU A 220 -10.22 -11.11 15.86
C LEU A 220 -11.64 -11.32 15.34
N ALA A 221 -12.14 -12.56 15.33
CA ALA A 221 -13.52 -12.86 14.95
C ALA A 221 -14.55 -12.22 15.91
N SER A 222 -14.25 -12.23 17.20
CA SER A 222 -15.09 -11.61 18.24
C SER A 222 -15.11 -10.08 18.12
N ALA A 223 -13.94 -9.46 17.87
CA ALA A 223 -13.83 -8.03 17.60
C ALA A 223 -14.60 -7.65 16.33
N GLN A 224 -14.51 -8.43 15.26
CA GLN A 224 -15.27 -8.20 14.02
C GLN A 224 -16.78 -8.27 14.27
N THR A 225 -17.24 -9.20 15.10
CA THR A 225 -18.65 -9.34 15.47
C THR A 225 -19.13 -8.12 16.26
N ALA A 226 -18.36 -7.69 17.27
CA ALA A 226 -18.67 -6.50 18.06
C ALA A 226 -18.69 -5.22 17.17
N PHE A 227 -17.69 -5.06 16.30
CA PHE A 227 -17.61 -3.95 15.36
C PHE A 227 -18.80 -3.90 14.39
N THR A 228 -19.20 -5.05 13.85
CA THR A 228 -20.38 -5.15 12.95
C THR A 228 -21.68 -4.81 13.66
N ASN A 229 -21.75 -5.06 14.97
CA ASN A 229 -22.88 -4.66 15.82
C ASN A 229 -22.79 -3.21 16.32
N CYS A 230 -21.81 -2.43 15.83
CA CYS A 230 -21.51 -1.07 16.28
C CYS A 230 -21.16 -0.97 17.79
N ASP A 231 -20.76 -2.07 18.43
CA ASP A 231 -20.29 -2.07 19.81
C ASP A 231 -18.77 -1.80 19.85
N LEU A 232 -18.42 -0.53 19.68
CA LEU A 232 -17.03 -0.08 19.60
C LEU A 232 -16.28 -0.25 20.93
N VAL A 233 -16.98 -0.19 22.07
CA VAL A 233 -16.38 -0.38 23.40
C VAL A 233 -15.90 -1.82 23.56
N THR A 234 -16.78 -2.79 23.27
CA THR A 234 -16.41 -4.20 23.34
C THR A 234 -15.34 -4.54 22.31
N ALA A 235 -15.45 -4.04 21.08
CA ALA A 235 -14.42 -4.23 20.05
C ALA A 235 -13.05 -3.69 20.51
N SER A 236 -13.01 -2.50 21.13
CA SER A 236 -11.79 -1.91 21.65
C SER A 236 -11.16 -2.72 22.77
N SER A 237 -11.97 -3.23 23.71
CA SER A 237 -11.47 -4.07 24.80
C SER A 237 -10.86 -5.36 24.27
N ILE A 238 -11.50 -6.01 23.30
CA ILE A 238 -11.00 -7.25 22.70
C ILE A 238 -9.69 -7.01 21.94
N LEU A 239 -9.57 -5.90 21.23
CA LEU A 239 -8.34 -5.55 20.51
C LEU A 239 -7.19 -5.18 21.45
N ALA A 240 -7.47 -4.48 22.56
CA ALA A 240 -6.46 -4.24 23.60
C ALA A 240 -5.97 -5.55 24.22
N ASP A 241 -6.90 -6.48 24.51
CA ASP A 241 -6.55 -7.83 24.97
C ASP A 241 -5.82 -8.65 23.90
N PHE A 242 -5.99 -8.36 22.62
CA PHE A 242 -5.22 -8.99 21.54
C PHE A 242 -3.78 -8.45 21.53
N GLU A 243 -3.60 -7.14 21.63
CA GLU A 243 -2.28 -6.49 21.66
C GLU A 243 -1.42 -7.00 22.83
N LEU A 244 -2.00 -7.13 24.02
CA LEU A 244 -1.29 -7.60 25.20
C LEU A 244 -0.76 -9.05 25.03
N GLU A 245 -1.56 -9.94 24.44
CA GLU A 245 -1.15 -11.33 24.18
C GLU A 245 -0.05 -11.40 23.12
N VAL A 246 -0.16 -10.58 22.07
CA VAL A 246 0.87 -10.48 21.04
C VAL A 246 2.18 -10.00 21.65
N MET A 247 2.13 -8.95 22.49
CA MET A 247 3.31 -8.41 23.16
C MET A 247 3.99 -9.42 24.10
N ASP A 248 3.22 -10.21 24.85
CA ASP A 248 3.77 -11.23 25.76
C ASP A 248 4.37 -12.42 25.01
N ALA A 249 3.84 -12.72 23.82
CA ALA A 249 4.29 -13.85 23.00
C ALA A 249 5.41 -13.53 21.99
N CYS A 250 5.90 -12.29 21.91
CA CYS A 250 6.97 -11.95 20.97
C CYS A 250 8.28 -12.67 21.31
N ILE A 251 8.87 -13.38 20.34
CA ILE A 251 10.16 -14.07 20.47
C ILE A 251 11.19 -13.53 19.47
N GLY A 252 12.42 -13.28 19.91
CA GLY A 252 13.50 -12.73 19.07
C GLY A 252 14.27 -13.77 18.25
N ALA A 253 14.09 -15.06 18.54
CA ALA A 253 14.77 -16.17 17.88
C ALA A 253 13.83 -17.37 17.76
N SER A 254 14.05 -18.21 16.75
CA SER A 254 13.32 -19.46 16.57
C SER A 254 13.63 -20.46 17.70
N PRO A 255 12.67 -21.31 18.09
CA PRO A 255 12.91 -22.37 19.06
C PRO A 255 13.86 -23.42 18.48
N SER A 256 14.88 -23.82 19.25
CA SER A 256 15.84 -24.85 18.83
C SER A 256 15.24 -26.25 18.66
N PHE A 257 14.09 -26.49 19.29
CA PHE A 257 13.29 -27.71 19.15
C PHE A 257 11.83 -27.31 18.98
N PRO A 258 11.31 -27.24 17.75
CA PRO A 258 9.92 -26.84 17.53
C PRO A 258 8.98 -27.85 18.19
N ASN A 259 8.33 -27.40 19.24
CA ASN A 259 7.22 -28.10 19.87
C ASN A 259 6.05 -27.13 19.89
N PRO A 260 4.98 -27.33 19.10
CA PRO A 260 3.87 -26.38 18.95
C PRO A 260 3.13 -26.00 20.25
N THR A 261 3.41 -26.71 21.35
CA THR A 261 2.82 -26.48 22.68
C THR A 261 3.89 -26.37 23.78
N GLY A 262 5.17 -26.25 23.40
CA GLY A 262 6.32 -26.28 24.32
C GLY A 262 6.88 -24.90 24.66
N PRO A 263 7.70 -24.80 25.72
CA PRO A 263 8.40 -23.55 26.03
C PRO A 263 9.28 -23.10 24.87
N GLY A 264 9.21 -21.81 24.52
CA GLY A 264 9.97 -21.22 23.42
C GLY A 264 9.19 -21.04 22.10
N THR A 265 7.93 -21.46 22.04
CA THR A 265 7.00 -21.02 20.97
C THR A 265 6.50 -19.61 21.21
N GLY A 266 6.03 -18.98 20.14
CA GLY A 266 5.53 -17.61 20.16
C GLY A 266 5.46 -17.01 18.77
N ILE A 267 5.51 -15.69 18.71
CA ILE A 267 5.43 -14.90 17.49
C ILE A 267 6.81 -14.32 17.17
N ALA A 268 7.34 -14.69 16.01
CA ALA A 268 8.64 -14.24 15.52
C ALA A 268 8.72 -12.70 15.48
N ASN A 269 9.79 -12.15 16.04
CA ASN A 269 10.09 -10.73 15.99
C ASN A 269 11.58 -10.49 15.82
N SER A 270 12.04 -10.62 14.57
CA SER A 270 13.41 -10.32 14.15
C SER A 270 13.43 -9.24 13.08
N LEU A 271 14.62 -8.77 12.70
CA LEU A 271 14.79 -7.84 11.59
C LEU A 271 14.35 -8.44 10.24
N GLU A 272 14.51 -9.75 10.07
CA GLU A 272 14.10 -10.46 8.85
C GLU A 272 12.61 -10.79 8.86
N ASN A 273 12.09 -11.18 10.02
CA ASN A 273 10.71 -11.61 10.21
C ASN A 273 10.06 -10.83 11.37
N PRO A 274 9.57 -9.60 11.12
CA PRO A 274 9.02 -8.73 12.15
C PRO A 274 7.53 -9.01 12.42
N ALA A 275 7.12 -10.29 12.49
CA ALA A 275 5.71 -10.69 12.53
C ALA A 275 4.98 -10.11 13.75
N CYS A 276 5.57 -10.19 14.94
CA CYS A 276 4.97 -9.68 16.17
C CYS A 276 4.69 -8.17 16.07
N CYS A 277 5.71 -7.40 15.69
CA CYS A 277 5.61 -5.96 15.53
C CYS A 277 4.66 -5.55 14.40
N LYS A 278 4.61 -6.35 13.33
CA LYS A 278 3.69 -6.15 12.23
C LYS A 278 2.22 -6.30 12.66
N LEU A 279 1.90 -7.27 13.51
CA LEU A 279 0.55 -7.46 14.05
C LEU A 279 0.13 -6.28 14.95
N LEU A 280 1.04 -5.77 15.80
CA LEU A 280 0.77 -4.64 16.69
C LEU A 280 0.48 -3.35 15.91
N ILE A 281 1.32 -3.02 14.92
CA ILE A 281 1.13 -1.83 14.07
C ILE A 281 -0.22 -1.87 13.35
N ASP A 282 -0.64 -3.05 12.90
CA ASP A 282 -1.94 -3.22 12.23
C ASP A 282 -3.12 -2.99 13.15
N VAL A 283 -3.08 -3.53 14.37
CA VAL A 283 -4.15 -3.31 15.34
C VAL A 283 -4.25 -1.83 15.69
N GLU A 284 -3.12 -1.16 15.93
CA GLU A 284 -3.11 0.29 16.18
C GLU A 284 -3.73 1.06 14.99
N TYR A 285 -3.35 0.74 13.76
CA TYR A 285 -3.93 1.36 12.57
C TYR A 285 -5.45 1.16 12.51
N ILE A 286 -5.93 -0.07 12.77
CA ILE A 286 -7.36 -0.39 12.80
C ILE A 286 -8.07 0.43 13.88
N LEU A 287 -7.53 0.48 15.09
CA LEU A 287 -8.08 1.27 16.20
C LEU A 287 -8.22 2.75 15.84
N GLN A 288 -7.23 3.32 15.16
CA GLN A 288 -7.21 4.73 14.76
C GLN A 288 -8.15 5.05 13.59
N THR A 289 -8.25 4.17 12.60
CA THR A 289 -8.98 4.45 11.35
C THR A 289 -10.46 4.07 11.39
N THR A 290 -10.83 3.08 12.19
CA THR A 290 -12.23 2.61 12.30
C THR A 290 -13.04 3.32 13.39
N GLY A 291 -12.38 4.11 14.24
CA GLY A 291 -12.98 4.73 15.41
C GLY A 291 -13.10 3.82 16.65
N ILE A 292 -12.74 2.53 16.54
CA ILE A 292 -12.77 1.58 17.67
C ILE A 292 -11.92 2.10 18.84
N GLY A 293 -10.74 2.68 18.59
CA GLY A 293 -9.85 3.19 19.63
C GLY A 293 -10.35 4.46 20.33
N GLN A 294 -11.47 5.05 19.89
CA GLN A 294 -12.07 6.25 20.48
C GLN A 294 -13.60 6.09 20.62
N PRO A 295 -14.10 5.10 21.38
CA PRO A 295 -15.51 4.74 21.39
C PRO A 295 -16.44 5.78 22.04
N ALA A 296 -15.88 6.84 22.62
CA ALA A 296 -16.60 7.93 23.28
C ALA A 296 -16.62 9.26 22.51
N LYS A 297 -16.09 9.30 21.28
CA LYS A 297 -16.20 10.44 20.36
C LYS A 297 -17.28 10.19 19.32
#